data_AF-C4FQI5-F1
#
_entry.id   AF-C4FQI5-F1
#
_cell.length_a   1.000
_cell.length_b   1.000
_cell.length_c   1.000
_cell.angle_alpha   90.00
_cell.angle_beta   90.00
_cell.angle_gamma   90.00
#
_symmetry.space_group_name_H-M   'P 1'
#
loop_
_entity.id
_entity.type
_entity.pdbx_description
1 polymer ?
#
loop_
_entity_poly.entity_id
_entity_poly.type
_entity_poly.pdbx_seq_one_letter_code
_entity_poly.pdbx_strand_id
1 'polypeptide(L)'
;MRSIAITQDAKGRIVVDGYTLTFKQARFCEEYVSNGNVINEAVIKAGYSKSSPSVVNSMGLENLNKPACKAYIAELQQRFRQTADHRVATIEERRNLLTQWIYSDDVRYNDKLKALDILNKMDAAYEQRIKMDTTINNPVQSLTTEELRKLIDNKPD
;
A
#
# COMPACT_ATOMS: atom_id res chain seq x y z
N MET A 1 2.38 -18.31 -5.31
CA MET A 1 2.55 -18.72 -3.89
C MET A 1 1.38 -19.65 -3.56
N ARG A 2 1.63 -20.87 -3.07
CA ARG A 2 0.53 -21.80 -2.71
C ARG A 2 -0.18 -21.25 -1.47
N SER A 3 -1.50 -21.05 -1.53
CA SER A 3 -2.31 -20.79 -0.33
C SER A 3 -2.41 -22.09 0.47
N ILE A 4 -2.05 -22.05 1.75
CA ILE A 4 -2.07 -23.22 2.62
C ILE A 4 -3.33 -23.14 3.47
N ALA A 5 -4.17 -24.18 3.42
CA ALA A 5 -5.37 -24.20 4.24
C ALA A 5 -4.98 -24.30 5.73
N ILE A 6 -5.46 -23.33 6.52
CA ILE A 6 -5.47 -23.44 7.98
C ILE A 6 -6.66 -24.31 8.36
N THR A 7 -6.39 -25.44 9.00
CA THR A 7 -7.42 -26.37 9.49
C THR A 7 -7.28 -26.58 10.99
N GLN A 8 -8.20 -27.34 11.57
CA GLN A 8 -8.14 -27.75 12.98
C GLN A 8 -8.07 -29.28 13.07
N ASP A 9 -7.26 -29.79 14.01
CA ASP A 9 -7.26 -31.21 14.34
C ASP A 9 -8.48 -31.60 15.20
N ALA A 10 -8.63 -32.88 15.51
CA ALA A 10 -9.71 -33.39 16.35
C ALA A 10 -9.74 -32.80 17.78
N LYS A 11 -8.68 -32.10 18.21
CA LYS A 11 -8.58 -31.41 19.50
C LYS A 11 -8.71 -29.89 19.37
N GLY A 12 -9.08 -29.38 18.20
CA GLY A 12 -9.23 -27.95 17.92
C GLY A 12 -7.91 -27.19 17.77
N ARG A 13 -6.78 -27.88 17.64
CA ARG A 13 -5.47 -27.24 17.44
C ARG A 13 -5.27 -26.88 15.98
N ILE A 14 -4.64 -25.73 15.75
CA ILE A 14 -4.36 -25.24 14.40
C ILE A 14 -3.36 -26.16 13.70
N VAL A 15 -3.70 -26.56 12.46
CA VAL A 15 -2.83 -27.31 11.55
C VAL A 15 -2.57 -26.46 10.31
N VAL A 16 -1.30 -26.28 9.98
CA VAL A 16 -0.85 -25.52 8.80
C VAL A 16 0.41 -26.17 8.25
N ASP A 17 0.44 -26.39 6.94
CA ASP A 17 1.57 -27.01 6.23
C ASP A 17 2.02 -28.36 6.85
N GLY A 18 1.06 -29.14 7.34
CA GLY A 18 1.32 -30.42 8.04
C GLY A 18 1.83 -30.28 9.47
N TYR A 19 2.06 -29.06 9.98
CA TYR A 19 2.45 -28.81 11.36
C TYR A 19 1.24 -28.53 12.25
N THR A 20 1.18 -29.14 13.43
CA THR A 20 0.19 -28.82 14.47
C THR A 20 0.77 -27.86 15.49
N LEU A 21 0.10 -26.72 15.72
CA LEU A 21 0.47 -25.76 16.75
C LEU A 21 -0.18 -26.10 18.09
N THR A 22 0.55 -25.86 19.18
CA THR A 22 -0.08 -25.74 20.50
C THR A 22 -0.91 -24.45 20.59
N PHE A 23 -1.88 -24.39 21.51
CA PHE A 23 -2.68 -23.19 21.72
C PHE A 23 -1.84 -21.94 22.02
N LYS A 24 -0.76 -22.08 22.82
CA LYS A 24 0.14 -20.95 23.11
C LYS A 24 0.97 -20.52 21.90
N GLN A 25 1.37 -21.45 21.03
CA GLN A 25 2.08 -21.11 19.80
C GLN A 25 1.16 -20.41 18.80
N ALA A 26 -0.06 -20.91 18.62
CA ALA A 26 -1.08 -20.26 17.79
C ALA A 26 -1.33 -18.82 18.25
N ARG A 27 -1.60 -18.64 19.55
CA ARG A 27 -1.82 -17.32 20.14
C ARG A 27 -0.61 -16.40 20.01
N PHE A 28 0.61 -16.93 20.17
CA PHE A 28 1.83 -16.15 19.93
C PHE A 28 1.91 -15.65 18.49
N CYS A 29 1.64 -16.50 17.50
CA CYS A 29 1.70 -16.11 16.10
C CYS A 29 0.65 -15.04 15.76
N GLU A 30 -0.57 -15.18 16.28
CA GLU A 30 -1.66 -14.21 16.10
C GLU A 30 -1.32 -12.84 16.70
N GLU A 31 -0.83 -12.82 17.94
CA GLU A 31 -0.42 -11.58 18.60
C GLU A 31 0.79 -10.95 17.92
N TYR A 32 1.77 -11.77 17.49
CA TYR A 32 2.96 -11.30 16.80
C TYR A 32 2.63 -10.63 15.47
N VAL A 33 1.70 -11.18 14.68
CA VAL A 33 1.30 -10.55 13.42
C VAL A 33 0.43 -9.32 13.67
N SER A 34 -0.50 -9.38 14.63
CA SER A 34 -1.44 -8.27 14.90
C SER A 34 -0.77 -7.03 15.49
N ASN A 35 0.29 -7.21 16.27
CA ASN A 35 1.03 -6.12 16.93
C ASN A 35 2.19 -5.56 16.09
N GLY A 36 2.32 -5.95 14.83
CA GLY A 36 3.40 -5.46 13.96
C GLY A 36 4.75 -6.13 14.20
N ASN A 37 4.77 -7.41 14.55
CA ASN A 37 5.95 -8.26 14.75
C ASN A 37 6.77 -7.91 16.00
N VAL A 38 6.11 -7.48 17.08
CA VAL A 38 6.74 -7.19 18.38
C VAL A 38 6.77 -8.44 19.25
N ILE A 39 7.97 -9.01 19.44
CA ILE A 39 8.19 -10.30 20.12
C ILE A 39 7.67 -10.27 21.56
N ASN A 40 8.15 -9.33 22.38
CA ASN A 40 7.89 -9.36 23.83
C ASN A 40 6.40 -9.26 24.15
N GLU A 41 5.69 -8.37 23.47
CA GLU A 41 4.24 -8.21 23.64
C GLU A 41 3.48 -9.47 23.22
N ALA A 42 3.86 -10.09 22.10
CA ALA A 42 3.26 -11.33 21.64
C ALA A 42 3.44 -12.49 22.62
N VAL A 43 4.65 -12.64 23.20
CA VAL A 43 4.94 -13.65 24.21
C VAL A 43 4.10 -13.44 25.48
N ILE A 44 4.01 -12.19 25.96
CA ILE A 44 3.24 -11.84 27.16
C ILE A 44 1.75 -12.12 26.95
N LYS A 45 1.18 -11.65 25.83
CA LYS A 45 -0.24 -11.85 25.52
C LYS A 45 -0.58 -13.32 25.23
N ALA A 46 0.35 -14.08 24.68
CA ALA A 46 0.19 -15.53 24.48
C ALA A 46 0.25 -16.36 25.78
N GLY A 47 0.57 -15.73 26.92
CA GLY A 47 0.55 -16.38 28.24
C GLY A 47 1.76 -17.26 28.52
N TYR A 48 2.92 -16.91 27.97
CA TYR A 48 4.21 -17.50 28.37
C TYR A 48 4.71 -16.91 29.69
N SER A 49 5.73 -17.52 30.28
CA SER A 49 6.33 -17.02 31.52
C SER A 49 6.91 -15.61 31.32
N LYS A 50 6.76 -14.76 32.35
CA LYS A 50 7.27 -13.39 32.38
C LYS A 50 8.28 -13.15 33.50
N SER A 51 8.97 -14.21 33.92
CA SER A 51 9.91 -14.17 35.05
C SER A 51 11.05 -13.16 34.85
N SER A 52 11.50 -12.94 33.61
CA SER A 52 12.44 -11.87 33.28
C SER A 52 12.33 -11.47 31.79
N PRO A 53 12.79 -10.26 31.40
CA PRO A 53 12.82 -9.86 29.98
C PRO A 53 13.63 -10.81 29.09
N SER A 54 14.74 -11.36 29.59
CA SER A 54 15.57 -12.32 28.86
C SER A 54 14.81 -13.62 28.57
N VAL A 55 14.06 -14.13 29.55
CA VAL A 55 13.22 -15.33 29.40
C VAL A 55 12.12 -15.09 28.36
N VAL A 56 11.45 -13.94 28.41
CA VAL A 56 10.42 -13.55 27.43
C VAL A 56 11.00 -13.52 26.02
N ASN A 57 12.14 -12.84 25.83
CA ASN A 57 12.80 -12.76 24.54
C ASN A 57 13.24 -14.14 24.02
N SER A 58 13.83 -14.97 24.89
CA SER A 58 14.26 -16.33 24.54
C SER A 58 13.10 -17.20 24.03
N MET A 59 11.96 -17.22 24.73
CA MET A 59 10.77 -17.96 24.30
C MET A 59 10.19 -17.44 22.99
N GLY A 60 10.24 -16.12 22.78
CA GLY A 60 9.83 -15.51 21.52
C GLY A 60 10.70 -15.96 20.35
N LEU A 61 12.02 -15.87 20.49
CA LEU A 61 12.97 -16.33 19.48
C LEU A 61 12.86 -17.84 19.22
N GLU A 62 12.63 -18.64 20.26
CA GLU A 62 12.39 -20.08 20.11
C GLU A 62 11.15 -20.33 19.26
N ASN A 63 10.03 -19.66 19.55
CA ASN A 63 8.82 -19.79 18.75
C ASN A 63 9.02 -19.32 17.31
N LEU A 64 9.72 -18.21 17.07
CA LEU A 64 10.03 -17.75 15.71
C LEU A 64 10.89 -18.74 14.93
N ASN A 65 11.68 -19.58 15.60
CA ASN A 65 12.51 -20.59 14.95
C ASN A 65 11.78 -21.91 14.65
N LYS A 66 10.64 -22.18 15.31
CA LYS A 66 9.87 -23.41 15.10
C LYS A 66 9.19 -23.42 13.73
N PRO A 67 9.32 -24.51 12.93
CA PRO A 67 8.70 -24.61 11.60
C PRO A 67 7.19 -24.35 11.61
N ALA A 68 6.48 -24.89 12.61
CA ALA A 68 5.04 -24.70 12.78
C ALA A 68 4.63 -23.22 12.90
N CYS A 69 5.36 -22.45 13.72
CA CYS A 69 5.10 -21.03 13.92
C CYS A 69 5.46 -20.22 12.67
N LYS A 70 6.58 -20.54 12.00
CA LYS A 70 6.97 -19.89 10.73
C LYS A 70 5.89 -20.06 9.66
N ALA A 71 5.40 -21.28 9.49
CA ALA A 71 4.33 -21.59 8.54
C ALA A 71 3.05 -20.80 8.86
N TYR A 72 2.65 -20.77 10.14
CA TYR A 72 1.44 -20.05 10.54
C TYR A 72 1.56 -18.53 10.40
N ILE A 73 2.70 -17.94 10.82
CA ILE A 73 2.97 -16.50 10.65
C ILE A 73 2.95 -16.11 9.17
N ALA A 74 3.56 -16.91 8.29
CA ALA A 74 3.57 -16.64 6.86
C ALA A 74 2.16 -16.63 6.27
N GLU A 75 1.32 -17.60 6.64
CA GLU A 75 -0.07 -17.68 6.20
C GLU A 75 -0.91 -16.52 6.76
N LEU A 76 -0.75 -16.15 8.03
CA LEU A 76 -1.42 -14.98 8.64
C LEU A 76 -1.06 -13.68 7.91
N GLN A 77 0.23 -13.47 7.63
CA GLN A 77 0.71 -12.28 6.90
C GLN A 77 0.21 -12.28 5.45
N GLN A 78 0.14 -13.44 4.79
CA GLN A 78 -0.41 -13.56 3.44
C GLN A 78 -1.90 -13.19 3.42
N ARG A 79 -2.69 -13.67 4.38
CA ARG A 79 -4.11 -13.30 4.52
C ARG A 79 -4.30 -11.83 4.81
N PHE A 80 -3.43 -11.24 5.63
CA PHE A 80 -3.45 -9.80 5.88
C PHE A 80 -3.16 -8.99 4.60
N ARG A 81 -2.20 -9.41 3.77
CA ARG A 81 -1.92 -8.75 2.48
C ARG A 81 -3.08 -8.91 1.50
N GLN A 82 -3.62 -10.13 1.38
CA GLN A 82 -4.78 -10.36 0.51
C GLN A 82 -5.97 -9.49 0.92
N THR A 83 -6.26 -9.38 2.23
CA THR A 83 -7.33 -8.50 2.71
C THR A 83 -7.00 -7.01 2.55
N ALA A 84 -5.74 -6.59 2.69
CA ALA A 84 -5.32 -5.21 2.44
C ALA A 84 -5.44 -4.83 0.96
N ASP A 85 -5.00 -5.71 0.05
CA ASP A 85 -5.14 -5.53 -1.40
C ASP A 85 -6.63 -5.49 -1.81
N HIS A 86 -7.48 -6.33 -1.21
CA HIS A 86 -8.94 -6.26 -1.45
C HIS A 86 -9.63 -5.08 -0.78
N ARG A 87 -9.01 -4.40 0.20
CA ARG A 87 -9.57 -3.20 0.84
C ARG A 87 -9.36 -1.93 0.01
N VAL A 88 -8.39 -1.93 -0.90
CA VAL A 88 -8.10 -0.80 -1.79
C VAL A 88 -8.28 -1.26 -3.23
N ALA A 89 -9.41 -0.91 -3.83
CA ALA A 89 -9.68 -1.25 -5.23
C ALA A 89 -8.53 -0.78 -6.14
N THR A 90 -8.00 -1.70 -6.93
CA THR A 90 -6.94 -1.44 -7.91
C THR A 90 -7.39 -0.42 -8.97
N ILE A 91 -6.46 0.09 -9.78
CA ILE A 91 -6.81 0.99 -10.90
C ILE A 91 -7.79 0.28 -11.87
N GLU A 92 -7.55 -1.00 -12.16
CA GLU A 92 -8.37 -1.78 -13.09
C GLU A 92 -9.77 -2.07 -12.55
N GLU A 93 -9.88 -2.47 -11.28
CA GLU A 93 -11.19 -2.68 -10.64
C GLU A 93 -12.02 -1.39 -10.59
N ARG A 94 -11.39 -0.24 -10.31
CA ARG A 94 -12.06 1.06 -10.39
C ARG A 94 -12.53 1.38 -11.80
N ARG A 95 -11.72 1.10 -12.84
CA ARG A 95 -12.15 1.28 -14.24
C ARG A 95 -13.35 0.41 -14.59
N ASN A 96 -13.31 -0.87 -14.21
CA ASN A 96 -14.39 -1.81 -14.46
C ASN A 96 -15.68 -1.39 -13.75
N LEU A 97 -15.59 -0.98 -12.49
CA LEU A 97 -16.74 -0.50 -11.71
C LEU A 97 -17.37 0.76 -12.32
N LEU A 98 -16.55 1.75 -12.69
CA LEU A 98 -17.05 2.98 -13.33
C LEU A 98 -17.70 2.70 -14.68
N THR A 99 -17.11 1.80 -15.47
CA THR A 99 -17.67 1.33 -16.74
C THR A 99 -19.02 0.66 -16.54
N GLN A 100 -19.14 -0.22 -15.55
CA GLN A 100 -20.40 -0.87 -15.18
C GLN A 100 -21.48 0.16 -14.80
N TRP A 101 -21.14 1.18 -14.01
CA TRP A 101 -22.08 2.23 -13.64
C TRP A 101 -22.57 3.06 -14.82
N ILE A 102 -21.71 3.31 -15.82
CA ILE A 102 -22.08 4.03 -17.04
C ILE A 102 -23.18 3.27 -17.81
N TYR A 103 -23.07 1.95 -17.90
CA TYR A 103 -24.01 1.12 -18.65
C TYR A 103 -25.21 0.60 -17.84
N SER A 104 -25.21 0.75 -16.51
CA SER A 104 -26.32 0.30 -15.65
C SER A 104 -27.56 1.19 -15.78
N ASP A 105 -28.73 0.62 -15.97
CA ASP A 105 -30.01 1.36 -16.05
C ASP A 105 -30.45 1.96 -14.70
N ASP A 106 -29.93 1.42 -13.59
CA ASP A 106 -30.29 1.84 -12.22
C ASP A 106 -29.51 3.07 -11.73
N VAL A 107 -28.60 3.61 -12.55
CA VAL A 107 -27.75 4.75 -12.20
C VAL A 107 -28.26 6.02 -12.88
N ARG A 108 -28.36 7.11 -12.12
CA ARG A 108 -28.80 8.42 -12.65
C ARG A 108 -27.80 8.95 -13.69
N TYR A 109 -28.31 9.60 -14.74
CA TYR A 109 -27.48 10.18 -15.80
C TYR A 109 -26.36 11.10 -15.29
N ASN A 110 -26.62 11.93 -14.27
CA ASN A 110 -25.60 12.79 -13.69
C ASN A 110 -24.43 12.01 -13.07
N ASP A 111 -24.71 10.85 -12.48
CA ASP A 111 -23.68 10.01 -11.88
C ASP A 111 -22.93 9.18 -12.94
N LYS A 112 -23.61 8.80 -14.03
CA LYS A 112 -22.96 8.24 -15.24
C LYS A 112 -21.97 9.24 -15.86
N LEU A 113 -22.36 10.51 -16.00
CA LEU A 113 -21.47 11.56 -16.51
C LEU A 113 -20.25 11.77 -15.61
N LYS A 114 -20.42 11.74 -14.29
CA LYS A 114 -19.29 11.78 -13.34
C LYS A 114 -18.37 10.58 -13.48
N ALA A 115 -18.93 9.37 -13.63
CA ALA A 115 -18.12 8.17 -13.83
C ALA A 115 -17.28 8.26 -15.11
N LEU A 116 -17.85 8.78 -16.20
CA LEU A 116 -17.15 9.03 -17.45
C LEU A 116 -16.03 10.08 -17.31
N ASP A 117 -16.29 11.20 -16.63
CA ASP A 117 -15.28 12.23 -16.35
C ASP A 117 -14.11 11.69 -15.51
N ILE A 118 -14.41 10.87 -14.49
CA ILE A 118 -13.38 10.21 -13.68
C ILE A 118 -12.53 9.26 -14.54
N LEU A 119 -13.15 8.46 -15.42
CA LEU A 119 -12.42 7.59 -16.35
C LEU A 119 -11.49 8.41 -17.26
N ASN A 120 -11.98 9.50 -17.86
CA ASN A 120 -11.17 10.38 -18.72
C ASN A 120 -9.97 10.98 -17.98
N LYS A 121 -10.15 11.35 -16.71
CA LYS A 121 -9.05 11.83 -15.84
C LYS A 121 -8.05 10.72 -15.52
N MET A 122 -8.53 9.49 -15.31
CA MET A 122 -7.66 8.32 -15.08
C MET A 122 -6.81 7.97 -16.31
N ASP A 123 -7.34 8.16 -17.50
CA ASP A 123 -6.66 7.86 -18.77
C ASP A 123 -5.79 9.02 -19.27
N ALA A 124 -5.66 10.11 -18.48
CA ALA A 124 -4.96 11.33 -18.84
C ALA A 124 -5.42 11.91 -20.20
N ALA A 125 -6.67 11.64 -20.61
CA ALA A 125 -7.24 12.11 -21.87
C ALA A 125 -7.40 13.64 -21.91
N TYR A 126 -7.33 14.30 -20.75
CA TYR A 126 -7.21 15.75 -20.66
C TYR A 126 -5.73 16.16 -20.72
N GLU A 127 -5.30 16.64 -21.88
CA GLU A 127 -4.05 17.40 -22.00
C GLU A 127 -4.09 18.59 -21.04
N GLN A 128 -3.26 18.56 -19.99
CA GLN A 128 -3.09 19.72 -19.13
C GLN A 128 -2.42 20.82 -19.94
N ARG A 129 -3.16 21.91 -20.22
CA ARG A 129 -2.54 23.14 -20.69
C ARG A 129 -1.69 23.72 -19.57
N ILE A 130 -0.39 23.44 -19.60
CA ILE A 130 0.59 24.14 -18.78
C ILE A 130 0.61 25.58 -19.27
N LYS A 131 0.00 26.51 -18.51
CA LYS A 131 0.24 27.93 -18.70
C LYS A 131 1.65 28.21 -18.18
N MET A 132 2.62 28.23 -19.08
CA MET A 132 3.97 28.66 -18.76
C MET A 132 3.97 30.19 -18.74
N ASP A 133 3.83 30.80 -17.56
CA ASP A 133 4.10 32.23 -17.38
C ASP A 133 5.63 32.44 -17.45
N THR A 134 6.18 32.39 -18.66
CA THR A 134 7.53 32.90 -18.88
C THR A 134 7.45 34.42 -18.90
N THR A 135 7.89 35.07 -17.82
CA THR A 135 8.38 36.44 -17.94
C THR A 135 9.59 36.39 -18.86
N ILE A 136 9.39 36.67 -20.15
CA ILE A 136 10.50 36.81 -21.08
C ILE A 136 11.29 38.01 -20.58
N ASN A 137 12.39 37.77 -19.87
CA ASN A 137 13.28 38.80 -19.37
C ASN A 137 14.00 39.36 -20.59
N ASN A 138 13.33 40.26 -21.32
CA ASN A 138 13.87 40.85 -22.52
C ASN A 138 15.07 41.72 -22.09
N PRO A 139 16.32 41.33 -22.44
CA PRO A 139 17.53 41.95 -21.89
C PRO A 139 17.68 43.42 -22.27
N VAL A 140 16.87 43.91 -23.21
CA VAL A 140 16.86 45.31 -23.64
C VAL A 140 15.63 46.08 -23.17
N GLN A 141 14.76 45.47 -22.35
CA GLN A 141 13.49 46.07 -21.92
C GLN A 141 13.67 47.30 -21.03
N SER A 142 14.81 47.42 -20.36
CA SER A 142 15.17 48.57 -19.52
C SER A 142 16.06 49.59 -20.22
N LEU A 143 16.38 49.42 -21.50
CA LEU A 143 17.25 50.35 -22.24
C LEU A 143 16.44 51.50 -22.84
N THR A 144 17.04 52.68 -22.84
CA THR A 144 16.52 53.86 -23.52
C THR A 144 16.77 53.78 -25.03
N THR A 145 16.00 54.55 -25.82
CA THR A 145 16.13 54.59 -27.29
C THR A 145 17.54 54.91 -27.76
N GLU A 146 18.27 55.75 -27.02
CA GLU A 146 19.65 56.13 -27.37
C GLU A 146 20.67 55.03 -27.04
N GLU A 147 20.43 54.23 -25.99
CA GLU A 147 21.25 53.07 -25.67
C GLU A 147 21.05 51.94 -26.70
N LEU A 148 19.83 51.77 -27.20
CA LEU A 148 19.54 50.84 -28.29
C LEU A 148 20.28 51.22 -29.58
N ARG A 149 20.36 52.52 -29.91
CA ARG A 149 21.09 53.00 -31.09
C ARG A 149 22.59 52.68 -30.99
N LYS A 150 23.21 52.94 -29.83
CA LYS A 150 24.63 52.64 -29.60
C LYS A 150 24.98 51.16 -29.73
N LEU A 151 24.04 50.27 -29.44
CA LEU A 151 24.23 48.82 -29.62
C LEU A 151 24.20 48.39 -31.09
N ILE A 152 23.48 49.11 -31.94
CA ILE A 152 23.44 48.86 -33.39
C ILE A 152 24.72 49.37 -34.06
N ASP A 153 25.24 50.51 -33.60
CA ASP A 153 26.41 51.17 -34.17
C ASP A 153 27.74 50.50 -33.75
N ASN A 154 27.79 49.81 -32.61
CA ASN A 154 28.92 48.98 -32.18
C ASN A 154 28.88 47.58 -32.80
N LYS A 155 28.82 47.51 -34.13
CA LYS A 155 29.04 46.24 -34.83
C LYS A 155 30.56 46.04 -34.94
N PRO A 156 31.14 44.95 -34.39
CA PRO A 156 32.55 44.64 -34.67
C PRO A 156 32.70 44.33 -36.16
N ASP A 157 33.75 44.85 -36.78
CA ASP A 157 34.17 44.50 -38.15
C ASP A 157 34.40 42.97 -38.31
#